data_AF-A0A534SI34-F1
#
_entry.id   AF-A0A534SI34-F1
#
_cell.length_a   1.000
_cell.length_b   1.000
_cell.length_c   1.000
_cell.angle_alpha   90.00
_cell.angle_beta   90.00
_cell.angle_gamma   90.00
#
_symmetry.space_group_name_H-M   'P 1'
#
loop_
_entity.id
_entity.type
_entity.pdbx_description
1 polymer ?
#
loop_
_entity_poly.entity_id
_entity_poly.type
_entity_poly.pdbx_seq_one_letter_code
_entity_poly.pdbx_strand_id
1 'polypeptide(L)'
;MRLRRAAATRAGSSPERAITIRSYAEMDEHLVRRWCACGGYLERSGEGTRETDGRRFRVARLRCQECEAVDEVFFDTTELLH
;
A
#
# COMPACT_ATOMS: atom_id res chain seq x y z
N MET A 1 -4.28 7.14 -20.90
CA MET A 1 -4.45 6.45 -19.60
C MET A 1 -3.11 5.90 -19.05
N ARG A 2 -2.07 6.74 -18.89
CA ARG A 2 -0.72 6.29 -18.43
C ARG A 2 -0.61 6.16 -16.91
N LEU A 3 -1.29 7.04 -16.17
CA LEU A 3 -1.26 7.08 -14.70
C LEU A 3 -1.91 5.85 -14.04
N ARG A 4 -3.02 5.34 -14.59
CA ARG A 4 -3.67 4.12 -14.07
C ARG A 4 -2.80 2.87 -14.21
N ARG A 5 -2.12 2.71 -15.35
CA ARG A 5 -1.14 1.61 -15.53
C ARG A 5 0.02 1.73 -14.55
N ALA A 6 0.56 2.94 -14.36
CA ALA A 6 1.64 3.18 -13.41
C ALA A 6 1.25 2.87 -11.95
N ALA A 7 0.00 3.19 -11.56
CA ALA A 7 -0.53 2.85 -10.23
C ALA A 7 -0.66 1.33 -10.03
N ALA A 8 -1.17 0.60 -11.03
CA ALA A 8 -1.31 -0.86 -10.98
C ALA A 8 0.05 -1.58 -10.85
N THR A 9 1.12 -1.02 -11.42
CA THR A 9 2.47 -1.57 -11.33
C THR A 9 3.30 -0.95 -10.19
N ARG A 10 2.71 -0.19 -9.26
CA ARG A 10 3.46 0.42 -8.16
C ARG A 10 3.92 -0.64 -7.14
N ALA A 11 4.96 -0.34 -6.38
CA ALA A 11 5.29 -1.16 -5.22
C ALA A 11 4.11 -1.12 -4.22
N GLY A 12 3.80 -2.28 -3.65
CA GLY A 12 2.69 -2.51 -2.75
C GLY A 12 1.31 -2.53 -3.43
N SER A 13 1.21 -2.61 -4.76
CA SER A 13 -0.11 -2.70 -5.42
C SER A 13 -0.76 -4.09 -5.32
N SER A 14 0.01 -5.12 -4.98
CA SER A 14 -0.45 -6.50 -4.76
C SER A 14 0.49 -7.23 -3.79
N PRO A 15 0.11 -8.41 -3.27
CA PRO A 15 0.98 -9.25 -2.42
C PRO A 15 2.31 -9.65 -3.10
N GLU A 16 2.30 -9.88 -4.41
CA GLU A 16 3.49 -10.24 -5.20
C GLU A 16 4.46 -9.05 -5.34
N ARG A 17 3.93 -7.84 -5.21
CA ARG A 17 4.69 -6.59 -5.29
C ARG A 17 4.80 -5.90 -3.92
N ALA A 18 4.55 -6.62 -2.84
CA ALA A 18 4.56 -6.05 -1.50
C ALA A 18 5.88 -5.34 -1.19
N ILE A 19 5.80 -4.24 -0.44
CA ILE A 19 6.97 -3.48 -0.01
C ILE A 19 7.53 -4.16 1.23
N THR A 20 8.73 -4.72 1.16
CA THR A 20 9.44 -5.21 2.34
C THR A 20 9.82 -4.02 3.22
N ILE A 21 9.40 -4.07 4.48
CA ILE A 21 9.72 -3.05 5.47
C ILE A 21 10.51 -3.64 6.63
N ARG A 22 11.38 -2.85 7.24
CA ARG A 22 12.16 -3.21 8.43
C ARG A 22 11.66 -2.56 9.71
N SER A 23 10.67 -1.67 9.60
CA SER A 23 9.96 -1.07 10.72
C SER A 23 8.58 -0.59 10.25
N TYR A 24 7.63 -0.45 11.18
CA TYR A 24 6.32 0.13 10.86
C TYR A 24 6.39 1.61 10.44
N ALA A 25 7.43 2.35 10.88
CA ALA A 25 7.64 3.73 10.46
C ALA A 25 7.90 3.86 8.96
N GLU A 26 8.58 2.87 8.34
CA GLU A 26 8.77 2.84 6.89
C GLU A 26 7.43 2.77 6.13
N MET A 27 6.39 2.16 6.71
CA MET A 27 5.05 2.19 6.09
C MET A 27 4.54 3.61 5.93
N ASP A 28 4.64 4.42 6.99
CA ASP A 28 4.15 5.80 6.97
C ASP A 28 4.89 6.62 5.92
N GLU A 29 6.21 6.45 5.81
CA GLU A 29 7.03 7.12 4.78
C GLU A 29 6.60 6.74 3.36
N HIS A 30 6.30 5.46 3.11
CA HIS A 30 5.82 5.00 1.81
C HIS A 30 4.42 5.54 1.48
N LEU A 31 3.57 5.71 2.49
CA LEU A 31 2.19 6.16 2.31
C LEU A 31 2.12 7.68 2.07
N VAL A 32 2.93 8.49 2.77
CA VAL A 32 2.97 9.95 2.59
C VAL A 32 3.40 10.35 1.17
N ARG A 33 4.24 9.53 0.50
CA ARG A 33 4.72 9.80 -0.87
C ARG A 33 3.78 9.28 -1.96
N ARG A 34 2.62 8.73 -1.60
CA ARG A 34 1.68 8.12 -2.54
C ARG A 34 0.63 9.15 -2.99
N TRP A 35 0.15 8.97 -4.22
CA TRP A 35 -0.88 9.80 -4.83
C TRP A 35 -1.80 8.93 -5.66
N CYS A 36 -3.06 9.36 -5.79
CA CYS A 36 -4.03 8.65 -6.61
C CYS A 36 -3.71 8.83 -8.09
N ALA A 37 -4.10 7.87 -8.94
CA ALA A 37 -3.96 8.01 -10.40
C ALA A 37 -4.74 9.20 -10.99
N CYS A 38 -5.71 9.78 -10.26
CA CYS A 38 -6.37 11.04 -10.64
C CYS A 38 -5.55 12.30 -10.32
N GLY A 39 -4.45 12.17 -9.57
CA GLY A 39 -3.65 13.29 -9.05
C GLY A 39 -4.02 13.73 -7.62
N GLY A 40 -5.11 13.21 -7.06
CA GLY A 40 -5.61 13.58 -5.74
C GLY A 40 -4.84 12.96 -4.57
N TYR A 41 -5.06 13.55 -3.39
CA TYR A 41 -4.50 13.07 -2.11
C TYR A 41 -5.15 11.75 -1.69
N LEU A 42 -4.33 10.85 -1.15
CA LEU A 42 -4.74 9.56 -0.60
C LEU A 42 -4.68 9.62 0.93
N GLU A 43 -5.83 9.51 1.57
CA GLU A 43 -5.93 9.43 3.02
C GLU A 43 -6.02 7.97 3.47
N ARG A 44 -5.40 7.64 4.60
CA ARG A 44 -5.52 6.31 5.19
C ARG A 44 -6.91 6.14 5.81
N SER A 45 -7.68 5.18 5.29
CA SER A 45 -9.02 4.87 5.76
C SER A 45 -9.08 3.61 6.63
N GLY A 46 -7.98 2.87 6.73
CA GLY A 46 -7.90 1.69 7.59
C GLY A 46 -6.63 0.88 7.37
N GLU A 47 -6.41 -0.09 8.25
CA GLU A 47 -5.31 -1.03 8.16
C GLU A 47 -5.76 -2.42 8.58
N GLY A 48 -5.20 -3.44 7.96
CA GLY A 48 -5.47 -4.83 8.27
C GLY A 48 -4.23 -5.69 8.14
N THR A 49 -4.36 -6.96 8.49
CA THR A 49 -3.32 -7.96 8.31
C THR A 49 -3.84 -9.03 7.36
N ARG A 50 -2.99 -9.48 6.43
CA ARG A 50 -3.26 -10.64 5.58
C ARG A 50 -2.10 -11.62 5.70
N GLU A 51 -2.39 -12.91 5.66
CA GLU A 51 -1.41 -13.98 5.67
C GLU A 51 -1.70 -14.92 4.50
N THR A 52 -0.68 -15.25 3.72
CA THR A 52 -0.77 -16.20 2.60
C THR A 52 0.60 -16.77 2.29
N ASP A 53 0.68 -18.07 2.00
CA ASP A 53 1.92 -18.78 1.65
C ASP A 53 3.08 -18.56 2.63
N GLY A 54 2.78 -18.51 3.94
CA GLY A 54 3.76 -18.29 5.00
C GLY A 54 4.29 -16.86 5.10
N ARG A 55 3.82 -15.94 4.26
CA ARG A 55 4.14 -14.51 4.31
C ARG A 55 3.07 -13.76 5.08
N ARG A 56 3.49 -12.76 5.85
CA ARG A 56 2.61 -11.87 6.60
C ARG A 56 2.68 -10.47 6.02
N PHE A 57 1.51 -9.90 5.78
CA PHE A 57 1.35 -8.57 5.20
C PHE A 57 0.60 -7.66 6.14
N ARG A 58 1.12 -6.45 6.32
CA ARG A 58 0.30 -5.32 6.78
C ARG A 58 -0.27 -4.63 5.55
N VAL A 59 -1.59 -4.44 5.53
CA VAL A 59 -2.31 -3.87 4.39
C VAL A 59 -2.90 -2.54 4.80
N ALA A 60 -2.44 -1.44 4.20
CA ALA A 60 -3.04 -0.12 4.39
C ALA A 60 -4.09 0.13 3.31
N ARG A 61 -5.28 0.52 3.72
CA ARG A 61 -6.36 0.95 2.83
C ARG A 61 -6.35 2.47 2.74
N LEU A 62 -6.29 2.97 1.51
CA LEU A 62 -6.27 4.39 1.19
C LEU A 62 -7.53 4.77 0.42
N ARG A 63 -8.10 5.92 0.72
CA ARG A 63 -9.19 6.53 -0.04
C ARG A 63 -8.75 7.86 -0.61
N CYS A 64 -8.95 8.06 -1.91
CA CYS A 64 -8.71 9.36 -2.52
C CYS A 64 -9.79 10.36 -2.10
N GLN A 65 -9.39 11.54 -1.67
CA GLN A 65 -10.34 12.59 -1.27
C GLN A 65 -11.03 13.27 -2.47
N GLU A 66 -10.52 13.07 -3.69
CA GLU A 66 -11.06 13.75 -4.88
C GLU A 66 -11.93 12.86 -5.76
N CYS A 67 -11.51 11.62 -5.99
CA CYS A 67 -12.24 10.69 -6.87
C CYS A 67 -12.80 9.47 -6.11
N GLU A 68 -12.64 9.44 -4.79
CA GLU A 68 -13.10 8.40 -3.89
C GLU A 68 -12.54 6.99 -4.16
N ALA A 69 -11.63 6.84 -5.12
CA ALA A 69 -10.99 5.58 -5.42
C ALA A 69 -10.30 5.00 -4.18
N VAL A 70 -10.41 3.69 -4.02
CA VAL A 70 -9.80 2.94 -2.92
C VAL A 70 -8.61 2.16 -3.45
N ASP A 71 -7.47 2.35 -2.81
CA ASP A 71 -6.25 1.59 -3.06
C ASP A 71 -5.87 0.78 -1.82
N GLU A 72 -5.35 -0.42 -2.04
CA GLU A 72 -4.67 -1.19 -1.00
C GLU A 72 -3.15 -1.10 -1.20
N VAL A 73 -2.42 -1.06 -0.09
CA VAL A 73 -0.95 -1.07 -0.06
C VAL A 73 -0.48 -2.24 0.77
N PHE A 74 0.21 -3.18 0.14
CA PHE A 74 0.74 -4.37 0.78
C PHE A 74 2.18 -4.12 1.25
N PHE A 75 2.42 -4.31 2.54
CA PHE A 75 3.74 -4.26 3.17
C PHE A 75 4.08 -5.66 3.70
N ASP A 76 5.22 -6.20 3.28
CA ASP A 76 5.71 -7.48 3.78
C ASP A 76 6.39 -7.26 5.14
N THR A 77 5.82 -7.89 6.17
CA THR A 77 6.29 -7.81 7.55
C THR A 77 6.73 -9.17 8.06
N THR A 78 7.01 -10.13 7.16
CA THR A 78 7.36 -11.50 7.53
C THR A 78 8.58 -11.53 8.46
N GLU A 79 9.60 -10.72 8.16
CA GLU A 79 10.85 -10.65 8.93
C GLU A 79 10.78 -9.75 10.18
N LEU A 80 9.66 -9.05 10.41
CA LEU A 80 9.52 -8.02 11.44
C LEU A 80 9.03 -8.56 12.80
N LEU A 81 8.47 -9.77 12.83
CA LEU A 81 7.80 -10.34 14.00
C LEU A 81 8.50 -11.61 14.52
N HIS A 82 9.82 -11.71 14.32
CA HIS A 82 10.65 -12.76 14.89
C HIS A 82 11.12 -12.44 16.31
#